data_AF-A0A662WYF9-F1
#
_entry.id   AF-A0A662WYF9-F1
#
_cell.length_a   1.000
_cell.length_b   1.000
_cell.length_c   1.000
_cell.angle_alpha   90.00
_cell.angle_beta   90.00
_cell.angle_gamma   90.00
#
_symmetry.space_group_name_H-M   'P 1'
#
loop_
_entity.id
_entity.type
_entity.pdbx_description
1 polymer ?
#
loop_
_entity_poly.entity_id
_entity_poly.type
_entity_poly.pdbx_seq_one_letter_code
_entity_poly.pdbx_strand_id
1 'polypeptide(L)'
;MQCQICFEDSNEADMVTRLCGSECSAQICRPCLARHLQVSLDRFYAGLLPKLRCPICLTFILREQWASQLGDLATDLSARYESLCAAACSFYSPCCHKANYTHLPNFDEALASTSSEKPQPKADDDDTIDKVDHVLEALLAAQKIPNWRFPELCRDFCAFRQDASSVVTAFLEGVFSVESLEGTMVDAGKVFSKALSRIRDPERRATL
;
A
#
# COMPACT_ATOMS: atom_id res chain seq x y z
N MET A 1 -6.40 -23.75 29.04
CA MET A 1 -6.90 -22.41 28.65
C MET A 1 -8.07 -22.67 27.72
N GLN A 2 -9.19 -21.96 27.88
CA GLN A 2 -10.39 -22.21 27.08
C GLN A 2 -10.38 -21.35 25.81
N CYS A 3 -10.65 -21.95 24.64
CA CYS A 3 -10.78 -21.23 23.38
C CYS A 3 -12.06 -20.40 23.33
N GLN A 4 -11.99 -19.12 22.94
CA GLN A 4 -13.14 -18.23 22.84
C GLN A 4 -14.09 -18.53 21.66
N ILE A 5 -13.69 -19.42 20.74
CA ILE A 5 -14.47 -19.77 19.55
C ILE A 5 -15.18 -21.11 19.72
N CYS A 6 -14.45 -22.19 20.01
CA CYS A 6 -15.04 -23.52 20.20
C CYS A 6 -15.43 -23.84 21.64
N PHE A 7 -15.02 -23.01 22.61
CA PHE A 7 -15.23 -23.24 24.05
C PHE A 7 -14.61 -24.53 24.60
N GLU A 8 -13.68 -25.15 23.86
CA GLU A 8 -12.94 -26.32 24.31
C GLU A 8 -11.65 -25.92 25.03
N ASP A 9 -11.22 -26.77 25.96
CA ASP A 9 -9.93 -26.63 26.63
C ASP A 9 -8.79 -27.01 25.68
N SER A 10 -7.78 -26.14 25.61
CA SER A 10 -6.57 -26.37 24.83
C SER A 10 -5.33 -26.07 25.67
N ASN A 11 -4.23 -26.71 25.28
CA ASN A 11 -2.91 -26.45 25.84
C ASN A 11 -2.48 -25.02 25.50
N GLU A 12 -1.70 -24.40 26.38
CA GLU A 12 -1.21 -23.03 26.18
C GLU A 12 -0.37 -22.89 24.90
N ALA A 13 0.39 -23.93 24.53
CA ALA A 13 1.18 -23.97 23.29
C ALA A 13 0.32 -23.91 22.01
N ASP A 14 -0.91 -24.42 22.07
CA ASP A 14 -1.86 -24.47 20.96
C ASP A 14 -2.79 -23.26 20.93
N MET A 15 -2.61 -22.32 21.86
CA MET A 15 -3.37 -21.09 21.96
C MET A 15 -2.65 -19.94 21.26
N VAL A 16 -3.37 -19.30 20.35
CA VAL A 16 -3.03 -18.05 19.69
C VAL A 16 -3.49 -16.92 20.60
N THR A 17 -2.54 -16.09 20.99
CA THR A 17 -2.79 -14.86 21.76
C THR A 17 -2.14 -13.67 21.08
N ARG A 18 -2.61 -12.46 21.41
CA ARG A 18 -2.03 -11.21 20.87
C ARG A 18 -1.98 -11.15 19.34
N LEU A 19 -2.94 -11.80 18.67
CA LEU A 19 -2.98 -11.96 17.21
C LEU A 19 -2.89 -10.64 16.43
N CYS A 20 -3.68 -9.62 16.83
CA CYS A 20 -3.72 -8.31 16.16
C CYS A 20 -2.77 -7.26 16.79
N GLY A 21 -2.05 -7.59 17.88
CA GLY A 21 -1.18 -6.67 18.61
C GLY A 21 -1.14 -6.91 20.12
N SER A 22 -0.43 -6.05 20.87
CA SER A 22 -0.29 -6.16 22.34
C SER A 22 -1.62 -6.09 23.09
N GLU A 23 -2.51 -5.21 22.64
CA GLU A 23 -3.84 -4.97 23.22
C GLU A 23 -4.90 -6.00 22.79
N CYS A 24 -4.50 -7.00 21.99
CA CYS A 24 -5.43 -8.00 21.49
C CYS A 24 -5.77 -9.03 22.58
N SER A 25 -7.03 -9.04 23.01
CA SER A 25 -7.60 -9.95 24.00
C SER A 25 -7.92 -11.36 23.46
N ALA A 26 -7.48 -11.68 22.23
CA ALA A 26 -7.78 -12.96 21.61
C ALA A 26 -7.13 -14.13 22.33
N GLN A 27 -7.93 -15.16 22.62
CA GLN A 27 -7.51 -16.46 23.11
C GLN A 27 -8.19 -17.54 22.27
N ILE A 28 -7.51 -18.00 21.23
CA ILE A 28 -8.10 -18.87 20.19
C ILE A 28 -7.17 -20.05 19.97
N CYS A 29 -7.70 -21.27 19.89
CA CYS A 29 -6.86 -22.41 19.52
C CYS A 29 -6.46 -22.34 18.03
N ARG A 30 -5.27 -22.85 17.68
CA ARG A 30 -4.76 -22.87 16.30
C ARG A 30 -5.77 -23.45 15.29
N PRO A 31 -6.50 -24.55 15.55
CA PRO A 31 -7.50 -25.08 14.62
C PRO A 31 -8.64 -24.10 14.32
N CYS A 32 -9.14 -23.39 15.34
CA CYS A 32 -10.21 -22.41 15.17
C CYS A 32 -9.74 -21.21 14.33
N LEU A 33 -8.51 -20.72 14.58
CA LEU A 33 -7.94 -19.66 13.76
C LEU A 33 -7.74 -20.12 12.30
N ALA A 34 -7.18 -21.31 12.08
CA ALA A 34 -6.99 -21.87 10.75
C ALA A 34 -8.32 -21.97 9.98
N ARG A 35 -9.37 -22.48 10.64
CA ARG A 35 -10.72 -22.57 10.07
C ARG A 35 -11.28 -21.20 9.71
N HIS A 36 -11.14 -20.22 10.59
CA HIS A 36 -11.60 -18.85 10.37
C HIS A 36 -10.91 -18.21 9.15
N LEU A 37 -9.59 -18.36 9.06
CA LEU A 37 -8.81 -17.89 7.91
C LEU A 37 -9.24 -18.59 6.62
N GLN A 38 -9.38 -19.92 6.64
CA GLN A 38 -9.82 -20.69 5.49
C GLN A 38 -11.16 -20.16 4.95
N VAL A 39 -12.17 -20.02 5.82
CA VAL A 39 -13.49 -19.50 5.45
C VAL A 39 -13.40 -18.06 4.92
N SER A 40 -12.55 -17.23 5.53
CA SER A 40 -12.35 -15.84 5.10
C SER A 40 -11.70 -15.75 3.71
N LEU A 41 -10.78 -16.67 3.39
CA LEU A 41 -10.14 -16.79 2.08
C LEU A 41 -11.04 -17.46 1.03
N ASP A 42 -12.02 -18.26 1.47
CA ASP A 42 -13.02 -18.89 0.58
C ASP A 42 -14.14 -17.92 0.17
N ARG A 43 -14.55 -17.02 1.08
CA ARG A 43 -15.78 -16.21 0.93
C ARG A 43 -15.54 -14.75 0.54
N PHE A 44 -14.45 -14.48 -0.18
CA PHE A 44 -14.15 -13.12 -0.63
C PHE A 44 -14.93 -12.75 -1.90
N TYR A 45 -15.08 -11.44 -2.14
CA TYR A 45 -15.64 -10.93 -3.40
C TYR A 45 -14.58 -11.01 -4.50
N ALA A 46 -14.90 -11.68 -5.61
CA ALA A 46 -14.00 -11.78 -6.74
C ALA A 46 -13.50 -10.41 -7.21
N GLY A 47 -12.20 -10.31 -7.50
CA GLY A 47 -11.54 -9.06 -7.87
C GLY A 47 -11.08 -8.19 -6.70
N LEU A 48 -11.36 -8.56 -5.45
CA LEU A 48 -10.84 -7.89 -4.26
C LEU A 48 -9.92 -8.83 -3.47
N LEU A 49 -8.85 -8.28 -2.91
CA LEU A 49 -8.03 -9.04 -1.97
C LEU A 49 -8.81 -9.29 -0.66
N PRO A 50 -8.86 -10.54 -0.14
CA PRO A 50 -9.54 -10.83 1.11
C PRO A 50 -8.88 -10.07 2.26
N LYS A 51 -9.66 -9.19 2.91
CA LYS A 51 -9.19 -8.49 4.11
C LYS A 51 -9.40 -9.35 5.34
N LEU A 52 -8.34 -9.99 5.81
CA LEU A 52 -8.36 -10.85 6.98
C LEU A 52 -8.45 -10.02 8.26
N ARG A 53 -9.33 -10.45 9.17
CA ARG A 53 -9.56 -9.81 10.48
C ARG A 53 -9.43 -10.82 11.60
N CYS A 54 -8.98 -10.37 12.75
CA CYS A 54 -9.03 -11.15 13.97
C CYS A 54 -10.50 -11.45 14.32
N PRO A 55 -10.85 -12.69 14.68
CA PRO A 55 -12.24 -13.06 15.00
C PRO A 55 -12.74 -12.48 16.33
N ILE A 56 -11.85 -11.92 17.17
CA ILE A 56 -12.19 -11.33 18.46
C ILE A 56 -12.22 -9.80 18.39
N CYS A 57 -11.11 -9.17 17.97
CA CYS A 57 -10.98 -7.71 17.93
C CYS A 57 -11.52 -7.07 16.63
N LEU A 58 -11.79 -7.88 15.58
CA LEU A 58 -12.15 -7.43 14.21
C LEU A 58 -11.14 -6.49 13.53
N THR A 59 -10.00 -6.22 14.16
CA THR A 59 -8.85 -5.52 13.58
C THR A 59 -8.25 -6.36 12.46
N PHE A 60 -7.75 -5.69 11.42
CA PHE A 60 -7.01 -6.35 10.35
C PHE A 60 -5.79 -7.08 10.89
N ILE A 61 -5.54 -8.26 10.34
CA ILE A 61 -4.39 -9.10 10.68
C ILE A 61 -3.53 -9.29 9.44
N LEU A 62 -2.22 -9.17 9.63
CA LEU A 62 -1.22 -9.37 8.59
C LEU A 62 -0.86 -10.85 8.47
N ARG A 63 -0.40 -11.27 7.30
CA ARG A 63 0.02 -12.65 7.05
C ARG A 63 1.06 -13.13 8.05
N GLU A 64 2.06 -12.30 8.32
CA GLU A 64 3.18 -12.61 9.22
C GLU A 64 2.71 -12.86 10.66
N GLN A 65 1.61 -12.22 11.07
CA GLN A 65 1.06 -12.36 12.41
C GLN A 65 0.39 -13.72 12.62
N TRP A 66 -0.39 -14.20 11.66
CA TRP A 66 -1.08 -15.49 11.80
C TRP A 66 -0.25 -16.68 11.32
N ALA A 67 0.59 -16.50 10.29
CA ALA A 67 1.39 -17.59 9.74
C ALA A 67 2.40 -18.14 10.77
N SER A 68 3.08 -17.24 11.49
CA SER A 68 4.03 -17.61 12.54
C SER A 68 3.39 -18.37 13.71
N GLN A 69 2.13 -18.07 14.03
CA GLN A 69 1.41 -18.67 15.16
C GLN A 69 0.72 -19.99 14.80
N LEU A 70 0.43 -20.22 13.52
CA LEU A 70 -0.24 -21.43 13.05
C LEU A 70 0.72 -22.59 12.75
N GLY A 71 2.02 -22.31 12.54
CA GLY A 71 3.00 -23.35 12.23
C GLY A 71 2.62 -24.12 10.96
N ASP A 72 2.61 -25.45 11.02
CA ASP A 72 2.32 -26.30 9.86
C ASP A 72 0.95 -26.03 9.22
N LEU A 73 -0.05 -25.64 10.03
CA LEU A 73 -1.41 -25.28 9.56
C LEU A 73 -1.41 -24.01 8.69
N ALA A 74 -0.35 -23.20 8.72
CA ALA A 74 -0.24 -21.99 7.93
C ALA A 74 0.14 -22.24 6.47
N THR A 75 0.73 -23.39 6.14
CA THR A 75 1.40 -23.61 4.84
C THR A 75 0.43 -23.44 3.67
N ASP A 76 -0.66 -24.20 3.68
CA ASP A 76 -1.68 -24.15 2.61
C ASP A 76 -2.41 -22.80 2.59
N LEU A 77 -2.67 -22.23 3.77
CA LEU A 77 -3.34 -20.93 3.89
C LEU A 77 -2.48 -19.78 3.36
N SER A 78 -1.17 -19.83 3.59
CA SER A 78 -0.21 -18.84 3.12
C SER A 78 -0.07 -18.88 1.61
N ALA A 79 0.14 -20.09 1.04
CA ALA A 79 0.20 -20.28 -0.41
C ALA A 79 -1.10 -19.82 -1.10
N ARG A 80 -2.25 -20.10 -0.47
CA ARG A 80 -3.54 -19.65 -0.98
C ARG A 80 -3.70 -18.13 -0.93
N TYR A 81 -3.36 -17.50 0.20
CA TYR A 81 -3.40 -16.05 0.31
C TYR A 81 -2.49 -15.38 -0.73
N GLU A 82 -1.28 -15.89 -0.93
CA GLU A 82 -0.34 -15.41 -1.95
C GLU A 82 -0.91 -15.54 -3.37
N SER A 83 -1.56 -16.65 -3.69
CA SER A 83 -2.24 -16.82 -4.98
C SER A 83 -3.34 -15.78 -5.19
N LEU A 84 -4.10 -15.45 -4.15
CA LEU A 84 -5.12 -14.40 -4.19
C LEU A 84 -4.51 -13.00 -4.33
N CYS A 85 -3.37 -12.74 -3.68
CA CYS A 85 -2.59 -11.52 -3.89
C CYS A 85 -2.16 -11.37 -5.36
N ALA A 86 -1.57 -12.43 -5.94
CA ALA A 86 -1.16 -12.41 -7.34
C ALA A 86 -2.36 -12.20 -8.29
N ALA A 87 -3.50 -12.82 -8.00
CA ALA A 87 -4.72 -12.64 -8.78
C ALA A 87 -5.27 -11.21 -8.67
N ALA A 88 -5.28 -10.62 -7.47
CA ALA A 88 -5.72 -9.24 -7.27
C ALA A 88 -4.78 -8.24 -7.97
N CYS A 89 -3.47 -8.45 -7.91
CA CYS A 89 -2.47 -7.62 -8.58
C CYS A 89 -2.45 -7.79 -10.10
N SER A 90 -3.01 -8.88 -10.64
CA SER A 90 -3.19 -9.08 -12.08
C SER A 90 -4.54 -8.58 -12.60
N PHE A 91 -5.40 -8.04 -11.73
CA PHE A 91 -6.60 -7.34 -12.15
C PHE A 91 -6.23 -5.98 -12.75
N TYR A 92 -6.25 -5.93 -14.07
CA TYR A 92 -6.18 -4.69 -14.79
C TYR A 92 -7.59 -4.15 -15.03
N SER A 93 -7.77 -2.83 -14.95
CA SER A 93 -9.02 -2.23 -15.43
C SER A 93 -9.25 -2.65 -16.89
N PRO A 94 -10.49 -2.95 -17.30
CA PRO A 94 -10.80 -3.21 -18.69
C PRO A 94 -10.22 -2.09 -19.55
N CYS A 95 -9.44 -2.47 -20.56
CA CYS A 95 -8.77 -1.54 -21.47
C CYS A 95 -7.67 -0.66 -20.87
N CYS A 96 -7.02 -1.05 -19.77
CA CYS A 96 -5.80 -0.40 -19.25
C CYS A 96 -4.69 -0.22 -20.33
N HIS A 97 -4.65 -1.12 -21.30
CA HIS A 97 -3.72 -1.16 -22.43
C HIS A 97 -4.18 -0.29 -23.62
N LYS A 98 -5.40 0.25 -23.57
CA LYS A 98 -5.93 1.19 -24.56
C LYS A 98 -5.96 2.58 -23.93
N ALA A 99 -4.82 3.24 -24.02
CA ALA A 99 -4.59 4.63 -23.64
C ALA A 99 -5.70 5.63 -24.03
N ASN A 100 -6.40 5.35 -25.15
CA ASN A 100 -7.42 6.21 -25.73
C ASN A 100 -8.86 5.74 -25.45
N TYR A 101 -9.03 4.67 -24.67
CA TYR A 101 -10.34 4.14 -24.33
C TYR A 101 -10.76 4.63 -22.94
N THR A 102 -11.87 5.34 -22.90
CA THR A 102 -12.51 5.78 -21.66
C THR A 102 -13.97 5.34 -21.73
N HIS A 103 -14.50 4.84 -20.61
CA HIS A 103 -15.94 4.60 -20.47
C HIS A 103 -16.73 5.90 -20.23
N LEU A 104 -16.03 7.02 -20.02
CA LEU A 104 -16.65 8.33 -19.94
C LEU A 104 -17.12 8.74 -21.35
N PRO A 105 -18.32 9.31 -21.48
CA PRO A 105 -18.73 10.00 -22.69
C PRO A 105 -17.67 11.03 -23.10
N ASN A 106 -17.53 11.29 -24.40
CA ASN A 106 -16.67 12.38 -24.86
C ASN A 106 -17.07 13.66 -24.12
N PHE A 107 -16.08 14.33 -23.54
CA PHE A 107 -16.29 15.58 -22.82
C PHE A 107 -16.86 16.62 -23.77
N ASP A 108 -18.06 17.09 -23.49
CA ASP A 108 -18.69 18.20 -24.20
C ASP A 108 -18.35 19.50 -23.47
N GLU A 109 -17.37 20.25 -24.01
CA GLU A 109 -16.93 21.55 -23.47
C GLU A 109 -18.09 22.55 -23.30
N ALA A 110 -19.19 22.38 -24.05
CA ALA A 110 -20.37 23.23 -23.93
C ALA A 110 -21.08 23.08 -22.56
N LEU A 111 -20.95 21.94 -21.89
CA LEU A 111 -21.63 21.67 -20.60
C LEU A 111 -20.81 22.11 -19.38
N ALA A 112 -19.50 22.30 -19.52
CA ALA A 112 -18.61 22.66 -18.41
C ALA A 112 -18.50 24.17 -18.15
N SER A 113 -19.08 24.99 -19.04
CA SER A 113 -18.90 26.45 -19.03
C SER A 113 -19.83 27.20 -18.06
N THR A 114 -20.69 26.52 -17.30
CA THR A 114 -21.70 27.16 -16.45
C THR A 114 -21.63 26.73 -15.00
N SER A 115 -20.53 27.04 -14.30
CA SER A 115 -20.52 27.36 -12.86
C SER A 115 -19.07 27.39 -12.33
N SER A 116 -18.42 28.55 -12.44
CA SER A 116 -17.18 28.84 -11.70
C SER A 116 -17.48 29.85 -10.61
N GLU A 117 -17.94 29.37 -9.46
CA GLU A 117 -17.72 30.06 -8.18
C GLU A 117 -16.78 29.18 -7.37
N LYS A 118 -15.52 29.63 -7.21
CA LYS A 118 -14.49 28.98 -6.40
C LYS A 118 -14.82 29.13 -4.91
N PRO A 119 -14.95 28.03 -4.13
CA PRO A 119 -14.91 28.12 -2.68
C PRO A 119 -13.48 28.39 -2.19
N GLN A 120 -13.28 29.44 -1.42
CA GLN A 120 -12.01 29.71 -0.72
C GLN A 120 -11.82 28.71 0.45
N PRO A 121 -10.64 28.10 0.64
CA PRO A 121 -10.36 27.29 1.82
C PRO A 121 -10.06 28.20 3.03
N LYS A 122 -10.74 27.94 4.16
CA LYS A 122 -10.39 28.48 5.47
C LYS A 122 -9.27 27.65 6.09
N ALA A 123 -8.32 28.32 6.72
CA ALA A 123 -7.24 27.75 7.51
C ALA A 123 -7.77 27.30 8.88
N ASP A 124 -7.36 26.11 9.33
CA ASP A 124 -7.27 25.76 10.75
C ASP A 124 -6.02 24.87 10.94
N ASP A 125 -5.30 25.16 12.02
CA ASP A 125 -4.01 24.65 12.49
C ASP A 125 -3.90 23.12 12.63
N ASP A 126 -2.74 22.54 12.27
CA ASP A 126 -2.07 21.48 13.05
C ASP A 126 -0.62 21.20 12.54
N ASP A 127 0.36 21.85 13.16
CA ASP A 127 1.74 21.40 13.52
C ASP A 127 2.57 20.44 12.62
N THR A 128 2.33 20.37 11.30
CA THR A 128 3.10 19.55 10.34
C THR A 128 3.86 20.34 9.27
N ILE A 129 3.83 21.67 9.35
CA ILE A 129 4.17 22.60 8.26
C ILE A 129 5.68 22.62 7.93
N ASP A 130 6.56 22.57 8.94
CA ASP A 130 8.00 22.78 8.74
C ASP A 130 8.72 21.73 7.88
N LYS A 131 8.19 20.50 7.76
CA LYS A 131 8.81 19.43 6.93
C LYS A 131 8.29 19.40 5.50
N VAL A 132 7.06 19.86 5.29
CA VAL A 132 6.43 19.92 3.96
C VAL A 132 7.08 21.05 3.16
N ASP A 133 7.45 22.14 3.83
CA ASP A 133 8.07 23.30 3.20
C ASP A 133 9.41 22.97 2.54
N HIS A 134 10.30 22.21 3.18
CA HIS A 134 11.57 21.83 2.56
C HIS A 134 11.43 20.93 1.32
N VAL A 135 10.46 20.01 1.32
CA VAL A 135 10.21 19.14 0.16
C VAL A 135 9.56 19.94 -0.97
N LEU A 136 8.66 20.85 -0.65
CA LEU A 136 8.00 21.72 -1.60
C LEU A 136 8.99 22.73 -2.22
N GLU A 137 9.88 23.31 -1.41
CA GLU A 137 10.97 24.16 -1.87
C GLU A 137 11.93 23.40 -2.80
N ALA A 138 12.33 22.19 -2.44
CA ALA A 138 13.15 21.32 -3.27
C ALA A 138 12.45 20.95 -4.60
N LEU A 139 11.14 20.71 -4.58
CA LEU A 139 10.30 20.48 -5.77
C LEU A 139 10.26 21.71 -6.68
N LEU A 140 10.07 22.90 -6.11
CA LEU A 140 10.04 24.16 -6.85
C LEU A 140 11.41 24.54 -7.41
N ALA A 141 12.49 24.18 -6.71
CA ALA A 141 13.86 24.30 -7.22
C ALA A 141 14.13 23.31 -8.36
N ALA A 142 13.70 22.05 -8.22
CA ALA A 142 13.87 21.01 -9.24
C ALA A 142 13.01 21.25 -10.50
N GLN A 143 11.87 21.92 -10.37
CA GLN A 143 11.05 22.34 -11.52
C GLN A 143 11.80 23.27 -12.48
N LYS A 144 12.82 23.98 -12.01
CA LYS A 144 13.64 24.89 -12.84
C LYS A 144 14.73 24.15 -13.64
N ILE A 145 14.88 22.84 -13.46
CA ILE A 145 15.87 22.04 -14.18
C ILE A 145 15.39 21.82 -15.63
N PRO A 146 16.24 22.07 -16.65
CA PRO A 146 15.91 21.70 -18.01
C PRO A 146 15.74 20.18 -18.12
N ASN A 147 14.62 19.72 -18.70
CA ASN A 147 14.17 18.31 -18.77
C ASN A 147 13.54 17.74 -17.48
N TRP A 148 12.99 18.56 -16.58
CA TRP A 148 12.18 18.08 -15.46
C TRP A 148 10.87 17.44 -15.93
N ARG A 149 10.85 16.11 -16.03
CA ARG A 149 9.70 15.32 -16.49
C ARG A 149 8.84 14.75 -15.37
N PHE A 150 9.13 15.08 -14.12
CA PHE A 150 8.40 14.53 -12.97
C PHE A 150 6.88 14.73 -13.04
N PRO A 151 6.32 15.89 -13.45
CA PRO A 151 4.86 16.05 -13.58
C PRO A 151 4.25 15.17 -14.68
N GLU A 152 5.01 14.87 -15.75
CA GLU A 152 4.60 13.94 -16.81
C GLU A 152 4.65 12.50 -16.30
N LEU A 153 5.72 12.13 -15.60
CA LEU A 153 5.89 10.82 -14.99
C LEU A 153 4.84 10.54 -13.91
N CYS A 154 4.47 11.53 -13.10
CA CYS A 154 3.36 11.40 -12.15
C CYS A 154 2.03 11.18 -12.88
N ARG A 155 1.78 11.89 -13.98
CA ARG A 155 0.57 11.67 -14.80
C ARG A 155 0.57 10.28 -15.44
N ASP A 156 1.70 9.84 -15.97
CA ASP A 156 1.87 8.54 -16.58
C ASP A 156 1.78 7.41 -15.54
N PHE A 157 2.28 7.61 -14.33
CA PHE A 157 2.13 6.69 -13.20
C PHE A 157 0.68 6.60 -12.73
N CYS A 158 -0.02 7.73 -12.57
CA CYS A 158 -1.45 7.75 -12.29
C CYS A 158 -2.28 7.09 -13.41
N ALA A 159 -1.77 7.09 -14.64
CA ALA A 159 -2.34 6.38 -15.78
C ALA A 159 -1.84 4.93 -15.94
N PHE A 160 -1.09 4.40 -14.95
CA PHE A 160 -0.50 3.05 -14.93
C PHE A 160 0.44 2.74 -16.11
N ARG A 161 1.07 3.76 -16.71
CA ARG A 161 2.04 3.64 -17.81
C ARG A 161 3.50 3.64 -17.35
N GLN A 162 3.73 3.90 -16.07
CA GLN A 162 5.05 3.93 -15.43
C GLN A 162 4.96 3.26 -14.06
N ASP A 163 6.05 2.65 -13.60
CA ASP A 163 6.17 2.07 -12.27
C ASP A 163 6.61 3.11 -11.22
N ALA A 164 6.32 2.84 -9.94
CA ALA A 164 6.62 3.75 -8.85
C ALA A 164 8.14 4.02 -8.71
N SER A 165 8.96 3.00 -8.90
CA SER A 165 10.42 3.09 -8.86
C SER A 165 10.97 4.08 -9.91
N SER A 166 10.44 4.05 -11.13
CA SER A 166 10.82 4.98 -12.20
C SER A 166 10.48 6.44 -11.84
N VAL A 167 9.31 6.67 -11.23
CA VAL A 167 8.90 8.02 -10.78
C VAL A 167 9.77 8.53 -9.63
N VAL A 168 10.02 7.69 -8.64
CA VAL A 168 10.82 8.06 -7.47
C VAL A 168 12.28 8.26 -7.85
N THR A 169 12.82 7.43 -8.75
CA THR A 169 14.20 7.60 -9.23
C THR A 169 14.36 8.93 -9.97
N ALA A 170 13.45 9.26 -10.89
CA ALA A 170 13.50 10.53 -11.62
C ALA A 170 13.34 11.76 -10.69
N PHE A 171 12.54 11.63 -9.62
CA PHE A 171 12.42 12.65 -8.58
C PHE A 171 13.74 12.86 -7.82
N LEU A 172 14.33 11.78 -7.31
CA LEU A 172 15.58 11.82 -6.55
C LEU A 172 16.74 12.33 -7.44
N GLU A 173 16.79 11.90 -8.70
CA GLU A 173 17.79 12.39 -9.66
C GLU A 173 17.70 13.90 -9.86
N GLY A 174 16.51 14.47 -10.06
CA GLY A 174 16.41 15.92 -10.23
C GLY A 174 16.64 16.70 -8.93
N VAL A 175 16.15 16.23 -7.78
CA VAL A 175 16.36 16.90 -6.49
C VAL A 175 17.84 16.89 -6.10
N PHE A 176 18.51 15.73 -6.16
CA PHE A 176 19.92 15.62 -5.76
C PHE A 176 20.91 16.12 -6.82
N SER A 177 20.49 16.31 -8.08
CA SER A 177 21.33 16.97 -9.09
C SER A 177 21.51 18.47 -8.84
N VAL A 178 20.57 19.12 -8.13
CA VAL A 178 20.63 20.57 -7.84
C VAL A 178 21.50 20.89 -6.62
N GLU A 179 21.58 19.97 -5.65
CA GLU A 179 22.32 20.19 -4.39
C GLU A 179 23.82 19.81 -4.46
N SER A 180 24.28 19.20 -5.56
CA SER A 180 25.68 18.80 -5.72
C SER A 180 26.60 19.98 -6.09
N LEU A 181 26.81 20.91 -5.17
CA LEU A 181 27.88 21.91 -5.23
C LEU A 181 29.25 21.35 -4.80
N GLU A 182 29.29 20.16 -4.21
CA GLU A 182 30.52 19.46 -3.82
C GLU A 182 30.59 18.07 -4.45
N GLY A 183 31.03 17.96 -5.71
CA GLY A 183 31.75 16.85 -6.35
C GLY A 183 31.34 15.37 -6.13
N THR A 184 30.24 15.08 -5.44
CA THR A 184 29.86 13.75 -4.98
C THR A 184 28.56 13.38 -5.69
N MET A 185 28.65 12.66 -6.81
CA MET A 185 27.46 12.14 -7.49
C MET A 185 26.67 11.25 -6.54
N VAL A 186 25.50 11.70 -6.11
CA VAL A 186 24.55 10.88 -5.35
C VAL A 186 23.82 9.98 -6.35
N ASP A 187 24.14 8.69 -6.31
CA ASP A 187 23.46 7.66 -7.11
C ASP A 187 22.04 7.44 -6.56
N ALA A 188 21.04 8.00 -7.24
CA ALA A 188 19.64 7.93 -6.86
C ALA A 188 19.13 6.49 -6.69
N GLY A 189 19.64 5.54 -7.50
CA GLY A 189 19.33 4.12 -7.38
C GLY A 189 19.83 3.51 -6.07
N LYS A 190 20.99 3.95 -5.57
CA LYS A 190 21.50 3.53 -4.24
C LYS A 190 20.71 4.14 -3.09
N VAL A 191 20.23 5.39 -3.23
CA VAL A 191 19.37 6.02 -2.21
C VAL A 191 18.03 5.30 -2.14
N PHE A 192 17.42 5.01 -3.29
CA PHE A 192 16.15 4.32 -3.39
C PHE A 192 16.23 2.88 -2.85
N SER A 193 17.22 2.09 -3.27
CA SER A 193 17.42 0.72 -2.74
C SER A 193 17.69 0.69 -1.23
N LYS A 194 18.45 1.66 -0.72
CA LYS A 194 18.68 1.81 0.73
C LYS A 194 17.40 2.19 1.47
N ALA A 195 16.51 3.00 0.88
CA ALA A 195 15.20 3.30 1.46
C ALA A 195 14.28 2.07 1.46
N LEU A 196 14.20 1.33 0.35
CA LEU A 196 13.40 0.10 0.25
C LEU A 196 13.83 -0.95 1.28
N SER A 197 15.14 -1.10 1.54
CA SER A 197 15.64 -2.05 2.54
C SER A 197 15.25 -1.72 3.98
N ARG A 198 14.86 -0.45 4.26
CA ARG A 198 14.36 -0.02 5.57
C ARG A 198 12.87 -0.28 5.74
N ILE A 199 12.14 -0.56 4.66
CA ILE A 199 10.73 -0.93 4.72
C ILE A 199 10.66 -2.41 5.15
N ARG A 200 10.25 -2.63 6.41
CA ARG A 200 10.14 -3.97 7.00
C ARG A 200 9.05 -4.82 6.35
N ASP A 201 8.02 -4.19 5.81
CA ASP A 201 6.85 -4.84 5.22
C ASP A 201 7.09 -5.17 3.73
N PRO A 202 7.07 -6.46 3.33
CA PRO A 202 7.29 -6.88 1.95
C PRO A 202 6.15 -6.48 1.00
N GLU A 203 4.90 -6.37 1.48
CA GLU A 203 3.77 -5.93 0.64
C GLU A 203 3.92 -4.46 0.30
N ARG A 204 4.21 -3.60 1.29
CA ARG A 204 4.51 -2.18 1.08
C ARG A 204 5.76 -1.93 0.24
N ARG A 205 6.75 -2.82 0.34
CA ARG A 205 7.98 -2.74 -0.47
C ARG A 205 7.74 -3.15 -1.92
N ALA A 206 6.80 -4.06 -2.19
CA ALA A 206 6.48 -4.50 -3.55
C ALA A 206 5.61 -3.51 -4.32
N THR A 207 4.93 -2.59 -3.62
CA THR A 207 4.13 -1.51 -4.21
C THR A 207 4.91 -0.25 -4.59
N LEU A 208 6.23 -0.21 -4.32
CA LEU A 208 7.13 0.91 -4.58
C LEU A 208 8.23 0.49 -5.56
#